data_AF-A0A562BRW7-F1
#
_entry.id   AF-A0A562BRW7-F1
#
_cell.length_a   1.000
_cell.length_b   1.000
_cell.length_c   1.000
_cell.angle_alpha   90.00
_cell.angle_beta   90.00
_cell.angle_gamma   90.00
#
_symmetry.space_group_name_H-M   'P 1'
#
loop_
_entity.id
_entity.type
_entity.pdbx_description
1 polymer ?
#
loop_
_entity_poly.entity_id
_entity_poly.type
_entity_poly.pdbx_seq_one_letter_code
_entity_poly.pdbx_strand_id
1 'polypeptide(L)'
;MAERVNPTVEDAYWREHYSAETYHDPQYGYEDYAPAYRTGYEGRARFADRDFEQAEPDLRAEYERGRGSSRLEWDRARDATRAAWHRVERALPGDADGDGR
;
A
#
# COMPACT_ATOMS: atom_id res chain seq x y z
N MET A 1 0.66 -16.11 15.17
CA MET A 1 0.55 -14.76 15.75
C MET A 1 0.25 -13.85 14.57
N ALA A 2 -0.95 -13.26 14.48
CA ALA A 2 -1.28 -12.36 13.38
C ALA A 2 -0.38 -11.13 13.51
N GLU A 3 0.68 -11.08 12.70
CA GLU A 3 1.62 -9.98 12.66
C GLU A 3 0.85 -8.74 12.20
N ARG A 4 0.40 -7.96 13.18
CA ARG A 4 -0.14 -6.62 12.96
C ARG A 4 0.86 -5.91 12.07
N VAL A 5 0.40 -5.51 10.88
CA VAL A 5 1.19 -4.78 9.89
C VAL A 5 2.10 -3.80 10.61
N ASN A 6 3.42 -4.04 10.58
CA ASN A 6 4.37 -3.20 11.27
C ASN A 6 4.75 -2.06 10.32
N PRO A 7 4.26 -0.82 10.55
CA PRO A 7 4.47 0.27 9.62
C PRO A 7 5.96 0.58 9.42
N THR A 8 6.79 0.37 10.46
CA THR A 8 8.25 0.56 10.38
C THR A 8 8.94 -0.47 9.49
N VAL A 9 8.46 -1.71 9.47
CA VAL A 9 9.04 -2.79 8.64
C VAL A 9 8.63 -2.61 7.19
N GLU A 10 7.35 -2.29 6.95
CA GLU A 10 6.86 -1.95 5.61
C GLU A 10 7.59 -0.71 5.06
N ASP A 11 7.73 0.36 5.85
CA ASP A 11 8.44 1.58 5.43
C ASP A 11 9.90 1.29 5.05
N ALA A 12 10.64 0.54 5.88
CA ALA A 12 12.01 0.17 5.59
C ALA A 12 12.11 -0.67 4.30
N TYR A 13 11.23 -1.65 4.13
CA TYR A 13 11.19 -2.48 2.92
C TYR A 13 10.91 -1.63 1.67
N TRP A 14 9.87 -0.79 1.71
CA TRP A 14 9.50 0.04 0.58
C TRP A 14 10.58 1.07 0.28
N ARG A 15 11.30 1.59 1.26
CA ARG A 15 12.46 2.48 1.05
C ARG A 15 13.57 1.82 0.24
N GLU A 16 13.78 0.52 0.36
CA GLU A 16 14.80 -0.20 -0.41
C GLU A 16 14.27 -0.75 -1.74
N HIS A 17 12.98 -1.10 -1.80
CA HIS A 17 12.37 -1.73 -2.97
C HIS A 17 11.68 -0.77 -3.93
N TYR A 18 11.25 0.43 -3.50
CA TYR A 18 10.48 1.35 -4.35
C TYR A 18 11.22 1.73 -5.63
N SER A 19 12.56 1.80 -5.59
CA SER A 19 13.39 2.12 -6.76
C SER A 19 13.47 0.98 -7.79
N ALA A 20 13.13 -0.24 -7.39
CA ALA A 20 13.12 -1.41 -8.25
C ALA A 20 11.76 -1.63 -8.96
N GLU A 21 10.73 -0.90 -8.54
CA GLU A 21 9.39 -1.04 -9.13
C GLU A 21 9.32 -0.40 -10.51
N THR A 22 8.62 -1.03 -11.45
CA THR A 22 8.50 -0.55 -12.84
C THR A 22 7.81 0.81 -12.95
N TYR A 23 6.94 1.14 -12.00
CA TYR A 23 6.24 2.43 -11.93
C TYR A 23 7.06 3.52 -11.22
N HIS A 24 8.26 3.18 -10.72
CA HIS A 24 9.16 4.13 -10.08
C HIS A 24 9.58 5.20 -11.07
N ASP A 25 9.41 6.45 -10.67
CA ASP A 25 9.85 7.58 -11.45
C ASP A 25 11.01 8.28 -10.72
N PRO A 26 12.21 8.39 -11.32
CA PRO A 26 13.38 8.97 -10.67
C PRO A 26 13.21 10.46 -10.33
N GLN A 27 12.15 11.12 -10.82
CA GLN A 27 11.81 12.49 -10.45
C GLN A 27 11.22 12.62 -9.03
N TYR A 28 10.69 11.53 -8.47
CA TYR A 28 10.06 11.48 -7.16
C TYR A 28 10.94 10.70 -6.18
N GLY A 29 11.10 11.24 -4.98
CA GLY A 29 11.86 10.58 -3.92
C GLY A 29 11.00 9.59 -3.14
N TYR A 30 11.63 8.80 -2.27
CA TYR A 30 10.89 7.96 -1.32
C TYR A 30 9.87 8.77 -0.51
N GLU A 31 10.19 10.02 -0.18
CA GLU A 31 9.34 10.92 0.60
C GLU A 31 7.99 11.20 -0.08
N ASP A 32 7.99 11.26 -1.42
CA ASP A 32 6.80 11.44 -2.23
C ASP A 32 5.96 10.14 -2.30
N TYR A 33 6.59 8.97 -2.24
CA TYR A 33 5.93 7.65 -2.29
C TYR A 33 5.54 7.10 -0.91
N ALA A 34 6.20 7.53 0.16
CA ALA A 34 5.95 7.09 1.53
C ALA A 34 4.47 7.21 1.95
N PRO A 35 3.76 8.31 1.68
CA PRO A 35 2.34 8.37 2.00
C PRO A 35 1.49 7.41 1.17
N ALA A 36 1.87 7.10 -0.08
CA ALA A 36 1.14 6.15 -0.92
C ALA A 36 1.25 4.72 -0.36
N TYR A 37 2.46 4.27 -0.03
CA TYR A 37 2.67 2.98 0.60
C TYR A 37 1.94 2.87 1.92
N ARG A 38 2.00 3.93 2.74
CA ARG A 38 1.27 4.02 4.00
C ARG A 38 -0.23 3.85 3.83
N THR A 39 -0.83 4.59 2.91
CA THR A 39 -2.25 4.45 2.61
C THR A 39 -2.59 3.01 2.17
N GLY A 40 -1.71 2.35 1.42
CA GLY A 40 -1.92 0.97 0.96
C GLY A 40 -1.95 -0.06 2.08
N TYR A 41 -0.90 -0.11 2.90
CA TYR A 41 -0.82 -1.10 3.98
C TYR A 41 -1.79 -0.81 5.14
N GLU A 42 -2.02 0.46 5.49
CA GLU A 42 -3.03 0.83 6.49
C GLU A 42 -4.43 0.57 5.97
N GLY A 43 -4.66 0.90 4.70
CA GLY A 43 -5.89 0.63 3.98
C GLY A 43 -6.23 -0.86 4.00
N ARG A 44 -5.28 -1.74 3.67
CA ARG A 44 -5.49 -3.19 3.68
C ARG A 44 -5.87 -3.71 5.06
N ALA A 45 -5.26 -3.17 6.11
CA ALA A 45 -5.59 -3.54 7.49
C ALA A 45 -7.01 -3.08 7.90
N ARG A 46 -7.46 -1.92 7.41
CA ARG A 46 -8.81 -1.38 7.68
C ARG A 46 -9.90 -2.02 6.82
N PHE A 47 -9.58 -2.34 5.58
CA PHE A 47 -10.48 -2.86 4.55
C PHE A 47 -10.12 -4.31 4.20
N ALA A 48 -9.84 -5.12 5.21
CA ALA A 48 -9.40 -6.51 5.03
C ALA A 48 -10.43 -7.40 4.29
N ASP A 49 -11.70 -7.01 4.34
CA ASP A 49 -12.83 -7.71 3.71
C ASP A 49 -13.14 -7.23 2.28
N ARG A 50 -12.44 -6.19 1.80
CA ARG A 50 -12.65 -5.61 0.47
C ARG A 50 -11.46 -5.85 -0.42
N ASP A 51 -11.70 -5.79 -1.73
CA ASP A 51 -10.64 -5.74 -2.73
C ASP A 51 -10.10 -4.32 -2.92
N PHE A 52 -8.89 -4.22 -3.47
CA PHE A 52 -8.28 -2.93 -3.80
C PHE A 52 -9.21 -2.06 -4.66
N GLU A 53 -9.90 -2.63 -5.66
CA GLU A 53 -10.81 -1.88 -6.53
C GLU A 53 -11.99 -1.26 -5.78
N GLN A 54 -12.50 -1.95 -4.76
CA GLN A 54 -13.60 -1.45 -3.93
C GLN A 54 -13.13 -0.39 -2.94
N ALA A 55 -11.90 -0.53 -2.43
CA ALA A 55 -11.28 0.42 -1.51
C ALA A 55 -10.63 1.61 -2.24
N GLU A 56 -10.36 1.50 -3.54
CA GLU A 56 -9.68 2.51 -4.37
C GLU A 56 -10.20 3.95 -4.17
N PRO A 57 -11.53 4.23 -4.22
CA PRO A 57 -12.03 5.59 -4.00
C PRO A 57 -11.78 6.10 -2.57
N ASP A 58 -11.88 5.23 -1.56
CA ASP A 58 -11.60 5.58 -0.17
C ASP A 58 -10.09 5.79 0.07
N LEU A 59 -9.25 4.92 -0.48
CA LEU A 59 -7.80 5.02 -0.44
C LEU A 59 -7.32 6.29 -1.14
N ARG A 60 -7.94 6.65 -2.27
CA ARG A 60 -7.67 7.91 -2.94
C ARG A 60 -7.93 9.08 -2.01
N ALA A 61 -9.11 9.12 -1.40
CA ALA A 61 -9.47 10.21 -0.50
C ALA A 61 -8.51 10.30 0.71
N GLU A 62 -8.14 9.16 1.30
CA GLU A 62 -7.16 9.10 2.39
C GLU A 62 -5.76 9.56 1.94
N TYR A 63 -5.31 9.13 0.76
CA TYR A 63 -4.04 9.57 0.20
C TYR A 63 -4.06 11.07 -0.06
N GLU A 64 -5.09 11.62 -0.71
CA GLU A 64 -5.18 13.06 -0.97
C GLU A 64 -5.24 13.90 0.32
N ARG A 65 -5.79 13.36 1.40
CA ARG A 65 -5.76 13.97 2.73
C ARG A 65 -4.41 13.84 3.44
N GLY A 66 -3.73 12.70 3.26
CA GLY A 66 -2.49 12.34 3.96
C GLY A 66 -1.19 12.65 3.22
N ARG A 67 -1.24 12.93 1.92
CA ARG A 67 -0.06 13.18 1.07
C ARG A 67 0.74 14.43 1.47
N GLY A 68 0.10 15.40 2.14
CA GLY A 68 0.74 16.63 2.58
C GLY A 68 1.45 17.36 1.43
N SER A 69 2.78 17.49 1.53
CA SER A 69 3.64 18.13 0.53
C SER A 69 4.08 17.22 -0.62
N SER A 70 3.61 15.98 -0.68
CA SER A 70 4.01 15.03 -1.73
C SER A 70 3.54 15.53 -3.09
N ARG A 71 4.46 15.50 -4.06
CA ARG A 71 4.22 15.93 -5.43
C ARG A 71 3.62 14.81 -6.29
N LEU A 72 3.62 13.58 -5.76
CA LEU A 72 3.10 12.40 -6.41
C LEU A 72 1.57 12.47 -6.54
N GLU A 73 1.08 12.38 -7.78
CA GLU A 73 -0.36 12.35 -8.08
C GLU A 73 -0.97 10.97 -7.79
N TRP A 74 -2.30 10.93 -7.61
CA TRP A 74 -3.01 9.69 -7.32
C TRP A 74 -2.75 8.58 -8.33
N ASP A 75 -2.63 8.89 -9.62
CA ASP A 75 -2.39 7.88 -10.66
C ASP A 75 -1.11 7.07 -10.39
N ARG A 76 -0.02 7.76 -10.02
CA ARG A 76 1.25 7.13 -9.63
C ARG A 76 1.20 6.56 -8.21
N ALA A 77 0.54 7.25 -7.30
CA ALA A 77 0.35 6.79 -5.93
C ALA A 77 -0.46 5.50 -5.87
N ARG A 78 -1.42 5.30 -6.77
CA ARG A 78 -2.29 4.14 -6.86
C ARG A 78 -1.47 2.87 -7.10
N ASP A 79 -0.50 2.89 -8.01
CA ASP A 79 0.37 1.75 -8.24
C ASP A 79 1.20 1.40 -6.99
N ALA A 80 1.78 2.40 -6.33
CA ALA A 80 2.52 2.22 -5.07
C ALA A 80 1.61 1.70 -3.93
N THR A 81 0.41 2.29 -3.80
CA THR A 81 -0.62 1.90 -2.82
C THR A 81 -1.04 0.45 -3.05
N ARG A 82 -1.25 0.06 -4.32
CA ARG A 82 -1.62 -1.30 -4.72
C ARG A 82 -0.51 -2.30 -4.40
N ALA A 83 0.75 -1.92 -4.62
CA ALA A 83 1.90 -2.76 -4.30
C ALA A 83 1.99 -3.04 -2.79
N ALA A 84 1.85 -2.01 -1.94
CA ALA A 84 1.76 -2.14 -0.49
C ALA A 84 0.55 -2.98 -0.05
N TRP A 85 -0.61 -2.74 -0.66
CA TRP A 85 -1.83 -3.49 -0.40
C TRP A 85 -1.63 -4.99 -0.62
N HIS A 86 -1.19 -5.39 -1.82
CA HIS A 86 -0.99 -6.81 -2.15
C HIS A 86 0.11 -7.46 -1.32
N ARG A 87 1.11 -6.69 -0.89
CA ARG A 87 2.15 -7.22 0.00
C ARG A 87 1.57 -7.57 1.36
N VAL A 88 0.79 -6.67 1.95
CA VAL A 88 0.10 -6.93 3.22
C VAL A 88 -0.93 -8.04 3.07
N GLU A 89 -1.65 -8.08 1.96
CA GLU A 89 -2.59 -9.17 1.63
C GLU A 89 -1.90 -10.53 1.59
N ARG A 90 -0.70 -10.63 1.00
CA ARG A 90 0.11 -11.84 1.01
C ARG A 90 0.75 -12.15 2.37
N ALA A 91 1.04 -11.12 3.17
CA ALA A 91 1.66 -11.25 4.48
C ALA A 91 0.64 -11.55 5.61
N LEU A 92 -0.62 -11.20 5.42
CA LEU A 92 -1.74 -11.61 6.26
C LEU A 92 -2.19 -13.01 5.79
N PRO A 93 -1.89 -14.08 6.53
CA PRO A 93 -2.53 -15.37 6.28
C PRO A 93 -4.00 -15.25 6.67
N GLY A 94 -4.84 -14.80 5.75
CA GLY A 94 -6.29 -14.94 5.86
C GLY A 94 -6.70 -16.14 5.01
N ASP A 95 -6.93 -17.27 5.67
CA ASP A 95 -7.75 -18.39 5.19
C ASP A 95 -7.71 -18.67 3.68
N ALA A 96 -6.59 -19.18 3.19
CA ALA A 96 -6.54 -19.94 1.92
C ALA A 96 -6.63 -21.46 2.17
N ASP A 97 -7.04 -21.87 3.37
CA ASP A 97 -7.23 -23.27 3.75
C ASP A 97 -8.68 -23.49 4.24
N GLY A 98 -9.55 -23.95 3.32
CA GLY A 98 -10.64 -24.85 3.73
C GLY A 98 -12.08 -24.46 3.41
N ASP A 99 -12.43 -24.16 2.16
CA ASP A 99 -13.70 -24.70 1.65
C ASP A 99 -13.65 -24.93 0.13
N GLY A 100 -14.00 -26.16 -0.27
CA GLY A 100 -14.43 -26.46 -1.62
C GLY A 100 -13.60 -27.45 -2.44
N ARG A 101 -13.43 -28.69 -1.96
CA ARG A 101 -13.94 -29.92 -2.63
C ARG A 101 -13.50 -31.23 -1.98
#